data_AF-A0A523MR21-F1
#
_entry.id   AF-A0A523MR21-F1
#
_cell.length_a   1.000
_cell.length_b   1.000
_cell.length_c   1.000
_cell.angle_alpha   90.00
_cell.angle_beta   90.00
_cell.angle_gamma   90.00
#
_symmetry.space_group_name_H-M   'P 1'
#
loop_
_entity.id
_entity.type
_entity.pdbx_description
1 polymer ?
#
loop_
_entity_poly.entity_id
_entity_poly.type
_entity_poly.pdbx_seq_one_letter_code
_entity_poly.pdbx_strand_id
1 'polypeptide(L)'
;MKQILKFCFFVFFLMGFFSACDRELKEHKVPPAVLKKMERLYDPALKVKEIAGWITLDPQVAPNFLPEQTVLFVYARPVGEDSGPPLAVKRYNYFEFPFEYTIGPVDVMIPGVEFDGMVSLSARLDRDGDPKAGPGDIFGQLDVAAGTKDADIVLNQEVAGSHKNITGIISLSPDLPQIKLTGPNVVFIIVRPAGVQSGPPLAVQRLLDVEWPLQFDIGQGDVMMPGVQFEGSLTLKVRIDSDGDPRPGPGDIEGTINASAGDTNVTLVLDKVIPG
;
A
#
# COMPACT_ATOMS: atom_id res chain seq x y z
N MET A 1 56.75 -54.10 -31.77
CA MET A 1 55.40 -53.73 -32.25
C MET A 1 54.32 -54.56 -31.56
N LYS A 2 53.99 -54.28 -30.29
CA LYS A 2 52.80 -54.85 -29.61
C LYS A 2 52.36 -54.08 -28.35
N GLN A 3 52.91 -52.88 -28.11
CA GLN A 3 52.55 -52.03 -26.96
C GLN A 3 52.01 -50.64 -27.33
N ILE A 4 51.96 -50.25 -28.61
CA ILE A 4 51.41 -48.95 -29.05
C ILE A 4 49.88 -49.01 -29.25
N LEU A 5 49.30 -50.20 -29.34
CA LEU A 5 47.87 -50.37 -29.65
C LEU A 5 46.93 -50.29 -28.43
N LYS A 6 47.45 -50.20 -27.20
CA LYS A 6 46.62 -50.10 -25.97
C LYS A 6 46.57 -48.71 -25.34
N PHE A 7 47.34 -47.73 -25.84
CA PHE A 7 47.29 -46.36 -25.33
C PHE A 7 46.32 -45.45 -26.11
N CYS A 8 45.99 -45.78 -27.36
CA CYS A 8 45.01 -45.01 -28.14
C CYS A 8 43.55 -45.27 -27.76
N PHE A 9 43.24 -46.30 -26.96
CA PHE A 9 41.85 -46.60 -26.57
C PHE A 9 41.41 -45.90 -25.28
N PHE A 10 42.34 -45.35 -24.49
CA PHE A 10 42.02 -44.66 -23.24
C PHE A 10 41.92 -43.12 -23.40
N VAL A 11 42.49 -42.56 -24.46
CA VAL A 11 42.38 -41.11 -24.75
C VAL A 11 41.10 -40.77 -25.51
N PHE A 12 40.44 -41.74 -26.15
CA PHE A 12 39.16 -41.53 -26.84
C PHE A 12 37.93 -41.56 -25.91
N PHE A 13 38.10 -41.96 -24.64
CA PHE A 13 36.99 -42.00 -23.67
C PHE A 13 36.92 -40.75 -22.76
N LEU A 14 37.87 -39.81 -22.89
CA LEU A 14 37.89 -38.54 -22.17
C LEU A 14 37.67 -37.34 -23.11
N MET A 15 36.84 -37.52 -24.15
CA MET A 15 36.28 -36.44 -24.96
C MET A 15 34.73 -36.49 -24.98
N GLY A 16 34.13 -37.26 -24.06
CA GLY A 16 32.74 -37.07 -23.67
C GLY A 16 32.69 -36.03 -22.56
N PHE A 17 31.72 -35.11 -22.64
CA PHE A 17 31.40 -34.08 -21.64
C PHE A 17 32.07 -32.70 -21.76
N PHE A 18 32.05 -32.11 -22.95
CA PHE A 18 31.88 -30.65 -23.08
C PHE A 18 30.93 -30.29 -24.25
N SER A 19 29.78 -30.97 -24.38
CA SER A 19 28.60 -30.32 -24.95
C SER A 19 27.89 -29.57 -23.82
N ALA A 20 28.54 -28.54 -23.31
CA ALA A 20 27.95 -27.60 -22.38
C ALA A 20 26.96 -26.73 -23.17
N CYS A 21 25.67 -26.99 -22.96
CA CYS A 21 24.50 -26.13 -23.18
C CYS A 21 24.64 -25.00 -24.21
N ASP A 22 24.53 -25.32 -25.50
CA ASP A 22 23.99 -24.37 -26.46
C ASP A 22 22.47 -24.56 -26.47
N ARG A 23 21.82 -24.04 -25.42
CA ARG A 23 20.36 -24.03 -25.34
C ARG A 23 19.91 -22.83 -26.15
N GLU A 24 19.58 -23.05 -27.43
CA GLU A 24 18.99 -22.02 -28.29
C GLU A 24 17.95 -21.22 -27.48
N LEU A 25 18.25 -19.95 -27.23
CA LEU A 25 17.27 -19.00 -26.74
C LEU A 25 16.20 -18.94 -27.83
N LYS A 26 15.07 -19.61 -27.59
CA LYS A 26 13.91 -19.49 -28.49
C LYS A 26 13.56 -18.02 -28.55
N GLU A 27 13.74 -17.41 -29.72
CA GLU A 27 13.25 -16.06 -30.00
C GLU A 27 11.72 -16.09 -29.89
N HIS A 28 11.21 -15.71 -28.72
CA HIS A 28 9.80 -15.44 -28.55
C HIS A 28 9.49 -14.12 -29.24
N LYS A 29 8.88 -14.19 -30.42
CA LYS A 29 8.38 -13.00 -31.12
C LYS A 29 7.51 -12.19 -30.17
N VAL A 30 7.83 -10.91 -30.03
CA VAL A 30 7.04 -9.98 -29.22
C VAL A 30 5.60 -10.01 -29.71
N PRO A 31 4.59 -10.23 -28.85
CA PRO A 31 3.20 -10.28 -29.27
C PRO A 31 2.81 -8.98 -29.99
N PRO A 32 2.04 -9.02 -31.10
CA PRO A 32 1.65 -7.82 -31.84
C PRO A 32 0.98 -6.74 -30.99
N ALA A 33 0.24 -7.14 -29.95
CA ALA A 33 -0.37 -6.22 -28.99
C ALA A 33 0.67 -5.42 -28.19
N VAL A 34 1.81 -6.02 -27.84
CA VAL A 34 2.90 -5.35 -27.12
C VAL A 34 3.59 -4.35 -28.05
N LEU A 35 3.87 -4.75 -29.31
CA LEU A 35 4.44 -3.84 -30.31
C LEU A 35 3.56 -2.60 -30.52
N LYS A 36 2.25 -2.81 -30.75
CA LYS A 36 1.28 -1.72 -30.89
C LYS A 36 1.21 -0.82 -29.65
N LYS A 37 1.32 -1.40 -28.45
CA LYS A 37 1.35 -0.62 -27.20
C LYS A 37 2.63 0.22 -27.11
N MET A 38 3.78 -0.33 -27.47
CA MET A 38 5.06 0.38 -27.48
C MET A 38 5.05 1.52 -28.53
N GLU A 39 4.55 1.26 -29.73
CA GLU A 39 4.39 2.29 -30.78
C GLU A 39 3.58 3.48 -30.26
N ARG A 40 2.43 3.22 -29.62
CA ARG A 40 1.63 4.30 -29.01
C ARG A 40 2.36 5.01 -27.87
N LEU A 41 3.11 4.28 -27.04
CA LEU A 41 3.85 4.85 -25.90
C LEU A 41 4.92 5.86 -26.34
N TYR A 42 5.52 5.65 -27.51
CA TYR A 42 6.58 6.50 -28.05
C TYR A 42 6.12 7.39 -29.23
N ASP A 43 4.83 7.42 -29.55
CA ASP A 43 4.29 8.27 -30.61
C ASP A 43 4.42 9.76 -30.24
N PRO A 44 5.22 10.55 -30.99
CA PRO A 44 5.40 11.98 -30.71
C PRO A 44 4.09 12.77 -30.72
N ALA A 45 3.12 12.40 -31.57
CA ALA A 45 1.84 13.10 -31.65
C ALA A 45 1.01 12.91 -30.38
N LEU A 46 1.07 11.72 -29.77
CA LEU A 46 0.41 11.45 -28.49
C LEU A 46 1.15 12.12 -27.32
N LYS A 47 2.48 12.20 -27.38
CA LYS A 47 3.31 12.83 -26.35
C LYS A 47 3.10 14.34 -26.21
N VAL A 48 2.71 15.02 -27.28
CA VAL A 48 2.35 16.44 -27.23
C VAL A 48 1.10 16.68 -26.36
N LYS A 49 0.15 15.73 -26.32
CA LYS A 49 -1.07 15.84 -25.50
C LYS A 49 -0.90 15.29 -24.08
N GLU A 50 0.25 14.71 -23.74
CA GLU A 50 0.53 14.19 -22.40
C GLU A 50 0.66 15.34 -21.39
N ILE A 51 -0.07 15.27 -20.28
CA ILE A 51 0.12 16.16 -19.14
C ILE A 51 1.27 15.62 -18.29
N ALA A 52 2.10 16.52 -17.76
CA ALA A 52 3.17 16.20 -16.83
C ALA A 52 3.21 17.21 -15.68
N GLY A 53 3.81 16.81 -14.56
CA GLY A 53 4.04 17.66 -13.40
C GLY A 53 4.57 16.86 -12.21
N TRP A 54 4.63 17.52 -11.05
CA TRP A 54 5.00 16.91 -9.78
C TRP A 54 3.79 16.72 -8.89
N ILE A 55 3.77 15.60 -8.16
CA ILE A 55 2.85 15.40 -7.04
C ILE A 55 3.64 15.58 -5.75
N THR A 56 3.10 16.36 -4.83
CA THR A 56 3.67 16.60 -3.51
C THR A 56 2.64 16.30 -2.43
N LEU A 57 3.09 15.96 -1.23
CA LEU A 57 2.24 15.69 -0.08
C LEU A 57 2.39 16.82 0.93
N ASP A 58 1.27 17.45 1.31
CA ASP A 58 1.27 18.38 2.42
C ASP A 58 1.46 17.59 3.73
N PRO A 59 2.54 17.83 4.50
CA PRO A 59 2.80 17.08 5.73
C PRO A 59 1.73 17.28 6.81
N GLN A 60 0.89 18.33 6.72
CA GLN A 60 -0.16 18.59 7.70
C GLN A 60 -1.33 17.61 7.61
N VAL A 61 -1.61 17.06 6.42
CA VAL A 61 -2.73 16.11 6.21
C VAL A 61 -2.31 14.65 6.32
N ALA A 62 -1.00 14.38 6.40
CA ALA A 62 -0.46 13.03 6.43
C ALA A 62 0.81 12.89 7.30
N PRO A 63 0.78 13.27 8.58
CA PRO A 63 1.98 13.31 9.42
C PRO A 63 2.69 11.96 9.58
N ASN A 64 1.95 10.84 9.40
CA ASN A 64 2.46 9.47 9.52
C ASN A 64 2.35 8.68 8.21
N PHE A 65 2.53 9.33 7.05
CA PHE A 65 2.44 8.67 5.75
C PHE A 65 3.45 7.52 5.60
N LEU A 66 2.97 6.34 5.18
CA LEU A 66 3.79 5.15 4.90
C LEU A 66 3.59 4.71 3.43
N PRO A 67 4.55 4.97 2.52
CA PRO A 67 4.37 4.73 1.09
C PRO A 67 4.13 3.25 0.74
N GLU A 68 4.75 2.32 1.48
CA GLU A 68 4.66 0.87 1.21
C GLU A 68 3.25 0.27 1.32
N GLN A 69 2.32 1.01 1.94
CA GLN A 69 0.95 0.58 2.19
C GLN A 69 -0.08 1.42 1.41
N THR A 70 0.38 2.23 0.45
CA THR A 70 -0.49 3.16 -0.26
C THR A 70 -0.36 3.04 -1.77
N VAL A 71 -1.45 3.33 -2.46
CA VAL A 71 -1.50 3.38 -3.92
C VAL A 71 -1.76 4.82 -4.34
N LEU A 72 -0.92 5.35 -5.22
CA LEU A 72 -1.15 6.65 -5.83
C LEU A 72 -1.88 6.48 -7.15
N PHE A 73 -3.09 7.03 -7.23
CA PHE A 73 -3.84 7.12 -8.47
C PHE A 73 -3.78 8.53 -9.04
N VAL A 74 -3.65 8.62 -10.36
CA VAL A 74 -3.80 9.87 -11.11
C VAL A 74 -4.94 9.68 -12.10
N TYR A 75 -5.95 10.54 -12.00
CA TYR A 75 -7.15 10.50 -12.82
C TYR A 75 -7.26 11.77 -13.65
N ALA A 76 -7.69 11.63 -14.90
CA ALA A 76 -8.19 12.76 -15.68
C ALA A 76 -9.68 12.54 -15.95
N ARG A 77 -10.49 13.57 -15.71
CA ARG A 77 -11.91 13.64 -16.10
C ARG A 77 -12.14 14.88 -16.96
N PRO A 78 -13.11 14.87 -17.89
CA PRO A 78 -13.58 16.11 -18.50
C PRO A 78 -14.04 17.08 -17.40
N VAL A 79 -13.74 18.37 -17.55
CA VAL A 79 -14.22 19.39 -16.60
C VAL A 79 -15.76 19.39 -16.57
N GLY A 80 -16.34 19.40 -15.37
CA GLY A 80 -17.79 19.33 -15.15
C GLY A 80 -18.34 17.91 -15.02
N GLU A 81 -17.50 16.87 -15.11
CA GLU A 81 -17.87 15.49 -14.83
C GLU A 81 -17.26 15.00 -13.50
N ASP A 82 -18.06 15.04 -12.43
CA ASP A 82 -17.61 14.66 -11.08
C ASP A 82 -17.89 13.19 -10.73
N SER A 83 -18.51 12.43 -11.64
CA SER A 83 -18.94 11.04 -11.38
C SER A 83 -18.69 10.13 -12.59
N GLY A 84 -18.62 8.83 -12.33
CA GLY A 84 -18.36 7.82 -13.35
C GLY A 84 -16.86 7.48 -13.54
N PRO A 85 -16.55 6.56 -14.47
CA PRO A 85 -15.19 6.17 -14.77
C PRO A 85 -14.41 7.36 -15.34
N PRO A 86 -13.11 7.50 -14.99
CA PRO A 86 -12.29 8.58 -15.51
C PRO A 86 -12.01 8.39 -17.01
N LEU A 87 -11.72 9.49 -17.71
CA LEU A 87 -11.25 9.48 -19.10
C LEU A 87 -9.94 8.69 -19.22
N ALA A 88 -8.99 9.00 -18.33
CA ALA A 88 -7.71 8.32 -18.24
C ALA A 88 -7.31 8.07 -16.78
N VAL A 89 -6.56 7.00 -16.54
CA VAL A 89 -6.09 6.65 -15.20
C VAL A 89 -4.67 6.09 -15.24
N LYS A 90 -3.87 6.46 -14.24
CA LYS A 90 -2.63 5.80 -13.89
C LYS A 90 -2.63 5.39 -12.43
N ARG A 91 -1.97 4.27 -12.17
CA ARG A 91 -1.81 3.68 -10.84
C ARG A 91 -0.33 3.44 -10.59
N TYR A 92 0.15 3.92 -9.46
CA TYR A 92 1.53 3.76 -9.00
C TYR A 92 1.54 3.06 -7.64
N ASN A 93 2.24 1.92 -7.56
CA ASN A 93 2.43 1.19 -6.29
C ASN A 93 3.81 1.47 -5.66
N TYR A 94 4.68 2.19 -6.37
CA TYR A 94 6.01 2.57 -5.92
C TYR A 94 6.25 4.02 -6.34
N PHE A 95 6.43 4.89 -5.35
CA PHE A 95 6.65 6.32 -5.54
C PHE A 95 7.29 6.89 -4.27
N GLU A 96 7.99 8.00 -4.42
CA GLU A 96 8.49 8.81 -3.31
C GLU A 96 8.14 10.27 -3.62
N PHE A 97 7.78 11.04 -2.60
CA PHE A 97 7.48 12.46 -2.77
C PHE A 97 8.76 13.30 -2.68
N PRO A 98 8.94 14.31 -3.55
CA PRO A 98 8.06 14.68 -4.67
C PRO A 98 8.10 13.65 -5.82
N PHE A 99 6.93 13.35 -6.40
CA PHE A 99 6.78 12.30 -7.41
C PHE A 99 6.47 12.89 -8.80
N GLU A 100 7.34 12.64 -9.77
CA GLU A 100 7.09 13.04 -11.16
C GLU A 100 6.08 12.09 -11.82
N TYR A 101 5.05 12.64 -12.45
CA TYR A 101 4.03 11.86 -13.13
C TYR A 101 3.77 12.37 -14.55
N THR A 102 3.16 11.49 -15.36
CA THR A 102 2.55 11.88 -16.64
C THR A 102 1.20 11.22 -16.80
N ILE A 103 0.29 11.80 -17.56
CA ILE A 103 -0.96 11.15 -17.97
C ILE A 103 -1.40 11.66 -19.34
N GLY A 104 -1.90 10.79 -20.22
CA GLY A 104 -2.26 11.23 -21.57
C GLY A 104 -3.02 10.21 -22.42
N PRO A 105 -2.99 10.35 -23.76
CA PRO A 105 -3.79 9.52 -24.68
C PRO A 105 -3.58 8.01 -24.57
N VAL A 106 -2.44 7.58 -24.05
CA VAL A 106 -2.10 6.15 -23.85
C VAL A 106 -2.76 5.55 -22.61
N ASP A 107 -3.21 6.40 -21.70
CA ASP A 107 -3.82 6.05 -20.41
C ASP A 107 -5.36 6.12 -20.47
N VAL A 108 -5.93 6.48 -21.63
CA VAL A 108 -7.37 6.57 -21.85
C VAL A 108 -8.04 5.20 -21.72
N MET A 109 -9.11 5.14 -20.93
CA MET A 109 -9.82 3.89 -20.62
C MET A 109 -10.85 3.50 -21.68
N ILE A 110 -11.46 4.49 -22.34
CA ILE A 110 -12.57 4.28 -23.27
C ILE A 110 -12.05 4.36 -24.72
N PRO A 111 -12.11 3.26 -25.50
CA PRO A 111 -11.69 3.28 -26.89
C PRO A 111 -12.46 4.30 -27.72
N GLY A 112 -11.75 5.10 -28.52
CA GLY A 112 -12.34 6.09 -29.41
C GLY A 112 -12.60 7.46 -28.78
N VAL A 113 -12.37 7.63 -27.48
CA VAL A 113 -12.41 8.95 -26.82
C VAL A 113 -11.03 9.60 -26.91
N GLU A 114 -11.00 10.88 -27.29
CA GLU A 114 -9.77 11.65 -27.33
C GLU A 114 -9.38 12.22 -25.96
N PHE A 115 -8.08 12.29 -25.69
CA PHE A 115 -7.52 13.04 -24.57
C PHE A 115 -7.20 14.45 -25.04
N ASP A 116 -8.15 15.37 -24.88
CA ASP A 116 -8.12 16.74 -25.40
C ASP A 116 -8.89 17.68 -24.46
N GLY A 117 -8.73 18.98 -24.67
CA GLY A 117 -9.46 20.03 -23.99
C GLY A 117 -9.00 20.24 -22.56
N MET A 118 -9.88 20.84 -21.78
CA MET A 118 -9.70 21.00 -20.34
C MET A 118 -10.10 19.71 -19.63
N VAL A 119 -9.23 19.24 -18.73
CA VAL A 119 -9.48 18.10 -17.87
C VAL A 119 -9.32 18.52 -16.41
N SER A 120 -10.22 18.03 -15.56
CA SER A 120 -10.05 18.00 -14.11
C SER A 120 -9.09 16.86 -13.79
N LEU A 121 -7.87 17.22 -13.43
CA LEU A 121 -6.80 16.32 -13.06
C LEU A 121 -6.80 16.16 -11.54
N SER A 122 -6.82 14.91 -11.07
CA SER A 122 -6.81 14.61 -9.65
C SER A 122 -5.79 13.53 -9.34
N ALA A 123 -5.02 13.72 -8.28
CA ALA A 123 -4.20 12.68 -7.69
C ALA A 123 -4.78 12.29 -6.33
N ARG A 124 -4.83 11.00 -6.03
CA ARG A 124 -5.35 10.46 -4.77
C ARG A 124 -4.43 9.39 -4.21
N LEU A 125 -4.11 9.51 -2.93
CA LEU A 125 -3.52 8.47 -2.11
C LEU A 125 -4.66 7.62 -1.54
N ASP A 126 -4.71 6.38 -2.02
CA ASP A 126 -5.55 5.32 -1.50
C ASP A 126 -4.76 4.50 -0.47
N ARG A 127 -5.31 4.38 0.74
CA ARG A 127 -4.69 3.67 1.88
C ARG A 127 -5.28 2.28 2.11
N ASP A 128 -6.49 2.02 1.64
CA ASP A 128 -7.18 0.75 1.91
C ASP A 128 -7.24 -0.17 0.68
N GLY A 129 -6.85 0.32 -0.50
CA GLY A 129 -6.82 -0.43 -1.74
C GLY A 129 -8.15 -0.42 -2.50
N ASP A 130 -9.17 0.31 -2.03
CA ASP A 130 -10.42 0.52 -2.76
C ASP A 130 -10.20 1.58 -3.88
N PRO A 131 -10.45 1.25 -5.15
CA PRO A 131 -10.39 2.22 -6.24
C PRO A 131 -11.37 3.39 -6.09
N LYS A 132 -12.45 3.25 -5.32
CA LYS A 132 -13.39 4.33 -5.01
C LYS A 132 -12.83 5.24 -3.92
N ALA A 133 -13.16 6.52 -3.98
CA ALA A 133 -12.70 7.47 -2.97
C ALA A 133 -13.41 7.16 -1.65
N GLY A 134 -12.63 6.97 -0.59
CA GLY A 134 -13.10 6.65 0.75
C GLY A 134 -12.67 7.70 1.77
N PRO A 135 -13.36 7.81 2.91
CA PRO A 135 -12.90 8.64 4.03
C PRO A 135 -11.47 8.29 4.43
N GLY A 136 -10.63 9.31 4.64
CA GLY A 136 -9.20 9.12 4.95
C GLY A 136 -8.27 9.07 3.74
N ASP A 137 -8.81 9.00 2.52
CA ASP A 137 -8.03 9.21 1.30
C ASP A 137 -7.57 10.66 1.21
N ILE A 138 -6.32 10.87 0.79
CA ILE A 138 -5.76 12.21 0.62
C ILE A 138 -5.68 12.51 -0.86
N PHE A 139 -6.17 13.66 -1.27
CA PHE A 139 -6.21 14.04 -2.67
C PHE A 139 -5.84 15.50 -2.90
N GLY A 140 -5.58 15.79 -4.17
CA GLY A 140 -5.47 17.13 -4.72
C GLY A 140 -6.06 17.13 -6.12
N GLN A 141 -6.50 18.30 -6.58
CA GLN A 141 -7.00 18.45 -7.94
C GLN A 141 -6.65 19.82 -8.52
N LEU A 142 -6.63 19.89 -9.85
CA LEU A 142 -6.52 21.12 -10.62
C LEU A 142 -7.12 20.90 -12.02
N ASP A 143 -7.64 21.98 -12.62
CA ASP A 143 -8.10 21.95 -14.00
C ASP A 143 -6.98 22.42 -14.93
N VAL A 144 -6.64 21.62 -15.95
CA VAL A 144 -5.58 21.91 -16.93
C VAL A 144 -5.97 21.50 -18.34
N ALA A 145 -5.33 22.13 -19.33
CA ALA A 145 -5.42 21.69 -20.71
C ALA A 145 -4.56 20.44 -20.94
N ALA A 146 -5.01 19.55 -21.82
CA ALA A 146 -4.17 18.48 -22.35
C ALA A 146 -2.83 19.01 -22.90
N GLY A 147 -1.73 18.33 -22.59
CA GLY A 147 -0.37 18.73 -22.99
C GLY A 147 0.37 19.65 -22.01
N THR A 148 -0.26 20.12 -20.94
CA THR A 148 0.38 20.95 -19.89
C THR A 148 1.55 20.20 -19.24
N LYS A 149 2.73 20.82 -19.12
CA LYS A 149 3.95 20.13 -18.61
C LYS A 149 4.34 20.48 -17.16
N ASP A 150 3.69 21.48 -16.57
CA ASP A 150 3.92 21.96 -15.21
C ASP A 150 2.63 21.89 -14.38
N ALA A 151 1.88 20.79 -14.52
CA ALA A 151 0.63 20.55 -13.81
C ALA A 151 0.91 19.98 -12.41
N ASP A 152 1.47 20.80 -11.52
CA ASP A 152 1.84 20.35 -10.18
C ASP A 152 0.61 20.20 -9.27
N ILE A 153 0.47 19.03 -8.63
CA ILE A 153 -0.61 18.71 -7.70
C ILE A 153 -0.07 18.64 -6.28
N VAL A 154 -0.70 19.37 -5.36
CA VAL A 154 -0.45 19.22 -3.92
C VAL A 154 -1.58 18.38 -3.33
N LEU A 155 -1.24 17.27 -2.69
CA LEU A 155 -2.15 16.45 -1.92
C LEU A 155 -2.35 17.11 -0.54
N ASN A 156 -3.44 17.84 -0.39
CA ASN A 156 -3.70 18.71 0.77
C ASN A 156 -5.15 18.65 1.27
N GLN A 157 -5.98 17.79 0.69
CA GLN A 157 -7.36 17.58 1.12
C GLN A 157 -7.56 16.13 1.50
N GLU A 158 -8.33 15.89 2.55
CA GLU A 158 -8.81 14.56 2.91
C GLU A 158 -10.25 14.41 2.41
N VAL A 159 -10.56 13.25 1.82
CA VAL A 159 -11.94 12.92 1.47
C VAL A 159 -12.75 12.88 2.75
N ALA A 160 -13.67 13.83 2.89
CA ALA A 160 -14.49 13.93 4.07
C ALA A 160 -15.42 12.71 4.20
N GLY A 161 -15.37 12.08 5.36
CA GLY A 161 -16.39 11.14 5.83
C GLY A 161 -16.64 11.36 7.30
N SER A 162 -17.58 10.61 7.89
CA SER A 162 -17.60 10.50 9.35
C SER A 162 -16.24 9.91 9.77
N HIS A 163 -15.42 10.67 10.50
CA HIS A 163 -14.24 10.11 11.18
C HIS A 163 -14.75 9.01 12.11
N LYS A 164 -14.69 7.77 11.63
CA LYS A 164 -15.08 6.56 12.37
C LYS A 164 -13.90 6.00 13.15
N ASN A 165 -12.78 6.72 13.19
CA ASN A 165 -11.62 6.34 13.97
C ASN A 165 -11.99 6.29 15.45
N ILE A 166 -11.40 5.33 16.15
CA ILE A 166 -11.46 5.25 17.59
C ILE A 166 -10.19 5.87 18.13
N THR A 167 -10.33 6.89 18.97
CA THR A 167 -9.20 7.59 19.58
C THR A 167 -9.22 7.46 21.09
N GLY A 168 -8.03 7.39 21.69
CA GLY A 168 -7.94 7.17 23.13
C GLY A 168 -6.54 7.07 23.69
N ILE A 169 -6.49 6.63 24.94
CA ILE A 169 -5.28 6.41 25.71
C ILE A 169 -5.22 4.95 26.16
N ILE A 170 -4.07 4.32 25.94
CA ILE A 170 -3.73 3.01 26.50
C ILE A 170 -2.76 3.20 27.65
N SER A 171 -3.05 2.60 28.79
CA SER A 171 -2.20 2.64 29.99
C SER A 171 -1.90 1.25 30.54
N LEU A 172 -0.78 1.11 31.23
CA LEU A 172 -0.45 -0.09 32.00
C LEU A 172 -1.14 -0.03 33.37
N SER A 173 -1.73 -1.15 33.81
CA SER A 173 -2.25 -1.27 35.16
C SER A 173 -1.10 -1.18 36.18
N PRO A 174 -1.27 -0.42 37.29
CA PRO A 174 -0.27 -0.35 38.36
C PRO A 174 -0.10 -1.68 39.10
N ASP A 175 -1.07 -2.59 38.99
CA ASP A 175 -1.06 -3.91 39.63
C ASP A 175 -0.30 -4.97 38.82
N LEU A 176 0.14 -4.63 37.59
CA LEU A 176 1.06 -5.49 36.85
C LEU A 176 2.33 -5.68 37.70
N PRO A 177 2.93 -6.88 37.68
CA PRO A 177 4.28 -7.05 38.23
C PRO A 177 5.17 -5.97 37.62
N GLN A 178 6.22 -5.54 38.32
CA GLN A 178 7.23 -4.62 37.79
C GLN A 178 7.96 -5.30 36.61
N ILE A 179 7.28 -5.42 35.48
CA ILE A 179 7.76 -5.99 34.25
C ILE A 179 8.66 -4.90 33.71
N LYS A 180 9.97 -5.11 33.85
CA LYS A 180 10.90 -4.37 33.04
C LYS A 180 10.55 -4.74 31.60
N LEU A 181 9.96 -3.81 30.88
CA LEU A 181 9.81 -3.84 29.43
C LEU A 181 11.23 -3.85 28.82
N THR A 182 11.91 -5.00 28.89
CA THR A 182 13.30 -5.16 28.46
C THR A 182 13.33 -5.65 27.02
N GLY A 183 13.57 -4.73 26.09
CA GLY A 183 13.68 -5.02 24.67
C GLY A 183 12.81 -4.07 23.83
N PRO A 184 12.95 -4.10 22.49
CA PRO A 184 12.02 -3.41 21.61
C PRO A 184 10.66 -4.11 21.70
N ASN A 185 9.76 -3.63 22.57
CA ASN A 185 8.43 -4.19 22.69
C ASN A 185 7.59 -3.74 21.51
N VAL A 186 6.87 -4.69 20.91
CA VAL A 186 5.95 -4.39 19.82
C VAL A 186 4.55 -4.28 20.41
N VAL A 187 3.88 -3.16 20.18
CA VAL A 187 2.49 -3.00 20.58
C VAL A 187 1.59 -3.25 19.38
N PHE A 188 0.71 -4.24 19.51
CA PHE A 188 -0.32 -4.52 18.53
C PHE A 188 -1.66 -4.00 19.04
N ILE A 189 -2.31 -3.15 18.26
CA ILE A 189 -3.72 -2.77 18.45
C ILE A 189 -4.52 -3.54 17.41
N ILE A 190 -5.37 -4.46 17.87
CA ILE A 190 -6.11 -5.39 17.02
C ILE A 190 -7.60 -5.11 17.18
N VAL A 191 -8.27 -4.82 16.06
CA VAL A 191 -9.71 -4.52 16.04
C VAL A 191 -10.47 -5.65 15.36
N ARG A 192 -11.57 -6.07 15.98
CA ARG A 192 -12.52 -7.03 15.40
C ARG A 192 -13.94 -6.50 15.52
N PRO A 193 -14.88 -6.92 14.66
CA PRO A 193 -16.30 -6.73 14.91
C PRO A 193 -16.69 -7.36 16.25
N ALA A 194 -17.58 -6.70 17.00
CA ALA A 194 -18.02 -7.18 18.30
C ALA A 194 -18.58 -8.62 18.21
N GLY A 195 -18.17 -9.47 19.15
CA GLY A 195 -18.57 -10.89 19.20
C GLY A 195 -17.77 -11.82 18.26
N VAL A 196 -16.89 -11.29 17.40
CA VAL A 196 -16.00 -12.09 16.56
C VAL A 196 -14.71 -12.42 17.32
N GLN A 197 -14.48 -13.70 17.60
CA GLN A 197 -13.32 -14.16 18.38
C GLN A 197 -12.18 -14.73 17.53
N SER A 198 -12.43 -15.07 16.26
CA SER A 198 -11.48 -15.76 15.39
C SER A 198 -11.51 -15.22 13.94
N GLY A 199 -10.53 -15.64 13.12
CA GLY A 199 -10.36 -15.16 11.73
C GLY A 199 -9.36 -13.99 11.62
N PRO A 200 -9.13 -13.42 10.43
CA PRO A 200 -8.34 -12.20 10.30
C PRO A 200 -9.02 -11.03 11.06
N PRO A 201 -8.26 -10.13 11.68
CA PRO A 201 -8.83 -8.93 12.28
C PRO A 201 -9.32 -7.95 11.20
N LEU A 202 -10.21 -7.03 11.61
CA LEU A 202 -10.71 -5.97 10.73
C LEU A 202 -9.60 -4.96 10.45
N ALA A 203 -8.95 -4.48 11.51
CA ALA A 203 -7.88 -3.49 11.43
C ALA A 203 -6.77 -3.80 12.43
N VAL A 204 -5.54 -3.43 12.11
CA VAL A 204 -4.36 -3.66 12.95
C VAL A 204 -3.39 -2.49 12.87
N GLN A 205 -2.93 -2.02 14.03
CA GLN A 205 -1.72 -1.20 14.14
C GLN A 205 -0.61 -1.98 14.82
N ARG A 206 0.62 -1.76 14.33
CA ARG A 206 1.85 -2.28 14.92
C ARG A 206 2.77 -1.11 15.23
N LEU A 207 3.05 -0.89 16.51
CA LEU A 207 3.82 0.23 17.01
C LEU A 207 5.11 -0.27 17.68
N LEU A 208 6.20 0.45 17.46
CA LEU A 208 7.52 0.19 18.03
C LEU A 208 7.92 1.34 18.96
N ASP A 209 8.71 1.04 19.98
CA ASP A 209 9.34 2.04 20.86
C ASP A 209 8.36 3.09 21.42
N VAL A 210 7.19 2.64 21.87
CA VAL A 210 6.13 3.52 22.39
C VAL A 210 6.43 4.07 23.77
N GLU A 211 5.97 5.29 24.03
CA GLU A 211 5.93 5.88 25.36
C GLU A 211 4.58 5.63 26.04
N TRP A 212 4.60 5.41 27.36
CA TRP A 212 3.39 5.19 28.15
C TRP A 212 3.06 6.44 29.00
N PRO A 213 1.80 6.87 29.07
CA PRO A 213 0.63 6.29 28.40
C PRO A 213 0.61 6.55 26.89
N LEU A 214 0.16 5.56 26.11
CA LEU A 214 0.16 5.61 24.66
C LEU A 214 -1.14 6.24 24.15
N GLN A 215 -1.04 7.34 23.41
CA GLN A 215 -2.16 7.86 22.61
C GLN A 215 -2.29 7.03 21.33
N PHE A 216 -3.53 6.65 20.97
CA PHE A 216 -3.80 5.91 19.75
C PHE A 216 -4.94 6.51 18.96
N ASP A 217 -4.90 6.27 17.66
CA ASP A 217 -5.91 6.61 16.67
C ASP A 217 -5.95 5.48 15.66
N ILE A 218 -7.04 4.70 15.64
CA ILE A 218 -7.19 3.54 14.76
C ILE A 218 -8.49 3.63 13.98
N GLY A 219 -8.45 3.42 12.66
CA GLY A 219 -9.59 3.64 11.77
C GLY A 219 -9.50 2.96 10.41
N GLN A 220 -10.11 3.58 9.40
CA GLN A 220 -10.24 3.03 8.04
C GLN A 220 -8.87 2.69 7.40
N GLY A 221 -7.87 3.54 7.61
CA GLY A 221 -6.52 3.32 7.07
C GLY A 221 -5.78 2.12 7.66
N ASP A 222 -6.26 1.57 8.78
CA ASP A 222 -5.66 0.40 9.44
C ASP A 222 -6.37 -0.90 9.06
N VAL A 223 -7.42 -0.83 8.22
CA VAL A 223 -8.20 -1.98 7.78
C VAL A 223 -7.37 -2.91 6.90
N MET A 224 -7.42 -4.20 7.18
CA MET A 224 -6.57 -5.19 6.51
C MET A 224 -7.07 -5.62 5.13
N MET A 225 -8.37 -5.48 4.86
CA MET A 225 -9.00 -5.97 3.63
C MET A 225 -9.57 -4.82 2.80
N PRO A 226 -9.15 -4.68 1.53
CA PRO A 226 -9.67 -3.63 0.66
C PRO A 226 -11.18 -3.64 0.51
N GLY A 227 -11.77 -2.43 0.52
CA GLY A 227 -13.21 -2.21 0.38
C GLY A 227 -14.04 -2.56 1.62
N VAL A 228 -13.43 -2.99 2.73
CA VAL A 228 -14.13 -3.22 4.00
C VAL A 228 -14.17 -1.93 4.79
N GLN A 229 -15.33 -1.60 5.38
CA GLN A 229 -15.52 -0.37 6.14
C GLN A 229 -15.21 -0.56 7.63
N PHE A 230 -14.52 0.41 8.23
CA PHE A 230 -14.30 0.52 9.66
C PHE A 230 -15.55 1.10 10.32
N GLU A 231 -16.48 0.24 10.73
CA GLU A 231 -17.77 0.67 11.28
C GLU A 231 -18.41 -0.31 12.26
N GLY A 232 -19.46 0.16 12.94
CA GLY A 232 -20.27 -0.63 13.85
C GLY A 232 -19.65 -0.78 15.24
N SER A 233 -20.14 -1.78 15.99
CA SER A 233 -19.61 -2.15 17.29
C SER A 233 -18.37 -3.04 17.13
N LEU A 234 -17.32 -2.70 17.84
CA LEU A 234 -15.97 -3.26 17.70
C LEU A 234 -15.45 -3.72 19.06
N THR A 235 -14.53 -4.68 19.04
CA THR A 235 -13.72 -5.10 20.17
C THR A 235 -12.27 -4.78 19.86
N LEU A 236 -11.65 -3.96 20.70
CA LEU A 236 -10.23 -3.60 20.61
C LEU A 236 -9.48 -4.47 21.61
N LYS A 237 -8.52 -5.25 21.12
CA LYS A 237 -7.55 -5.95 21.94
C LYS A 237 -6.19 -5.32 21.69
N VAL A 238 -5.52 -4.91 22.76
CA VAL A 238 -4.14 -4.44 22.69
C VAL A 238 -3.24 -5.47 23.34
N ARG A 239 -2.12 -5.78 22.70
CA ARG A 239 -1.10 -6.70 23.20
C ARG A 239 0.28 -6.06 23.13
N ILE A 240 1.02 -6.13 24.22
CA ILE A 240 2.46 -5.91 24.23
C ILE A 240 3.12 -7.26 24.01
N ASP A 241 3.77 -7.39 22.86
CA ASP A 241 4.61 -8.53 22.49
C ASP A 241 6.03 -8.31 23.00
N SER A 242 6.50 -9.27 23.79
CA SER A 242 7.78 -9.22 24.50
C SER A 242 8.90 -10.01 23.82
N ASP A 243 8.59 -10.90 22.87
CA ASP A 243 9.55 -11.80 22.22
C ASP A 243 9.65 -11.63 20.70
N GLY A 244 8.75 -10.83 20.11
CA GLY A 244 8.70 -10.52 18.68
C GLY A 244 7.93 -11.55 17.85
N ASP A 245 7.29 -12.55 18.46
CA ASP A 245 6.37 -13.46 17.78
C ASP A 245 4.98 -12.80 17.62
N PRO A 246 4.42 -12.70 16.39
CA PRO A 246 3.06 -12.21 16.20
C PRO A 246 1.98 -13.06 16.89
N ARG A 247 2.27 -14.31 17.29
CA ARG A 247 1.35 -15.15 18.07
C ARG A 247 1.37 -14.78 19.56
N PRO A 248 0.24 -14.86 20.27
CA PRO A 248 0.22 -14.62 21.71
C PRO A 248 1.15 -15.62 22.42
N GLY A 249 2.10 -15.11 23.19
CA GLY A 249 3.10 -15.88 23.92
C GLY A 249 3.01 -15.67 25.43
N PRO A 250 3.54 -16.63 26.23
CA PRO A 250 3.74 -16.43 27.66
C PRO A 250 4.52 -15.14 27.95
N GLY A 251 4.03 -14.31 28.87
CA GLY A 251 4.67 -13.04 29.24
C GLY A 251 4.13 -11.81 28.50
N ASP A 252 3.36 -12.00 27.42
CA ASP A 252 2.65 -10.90 26.76
C ASP A 252 1.64 -10.26 27.72
N ILE A 253 1.42 -8.96 27.54
CA ILE A 253 0.45 -8.20 28.34
C ILE A 253 -0.71 -7.80 27.44
N GLU A 254 -1.92 -8.15 27.82
CA GLU A 254 -3.14 -7.85 27.08
C GLU A 254 -4.09 -6.95 27.89
N GLY A 255 -4.90 -6.21 27.14
CA GLY A 255 -6.09 -5.52 27.60
C GLY A 255 -7.13 -5.52 26.49
N THR A 256 -8.40 -5.40 26.85
CA THR A 256 -9.50 -5.47 25.87
C THR A 256 -10.63 -4.56 26.28
N ILE A 257 -11.23 -3.88 25.30
CA ILE A 257 -12.44 -3.09 25.47
C ILE A 257 -13.41 -3.34 24.32
N ASN A 258 -14.68 -3.00 24.55
CA ASN A 258 -15.63 -2.79 23.47
C ASN A 258 -15.79 -1.29 23.23
N ALA A 259 -15.90 -0.91 21.96
CA ALA A 259 -16.11 0.46 21.52
C ALA A 259 -16.99 0.44 20.26
N SER A 260 -17.47 1.61 19.84
CA SER A 260 -18.09 1.82 18.54
C SER A 260 -17.17 2.64 17.66
N ALA A 261 -17.22 2.41 16.35
CA ALA A 261 -16.48 3.21 15.40
C ALA A 261 -16.87 4.70 15.54
N GLY A 262 -15.88 5.57 15.72
CA GLY A 262 -16.04 7.01 16.01
C GLY A 262 -15.96 7.38 17.49
N ASP A 263 -15.84 6.41 18.41
CA ASP A 263 -15.66 6.71 19.83
C ASP A 263 -14.34 7.46 20.07
N THR A 264 -14.39 8.53 20.87
CA THR A 264 -13.22 9.35 21.21
C THR A 264 -12.97 9.35 22.71
N ASN A 265 -11.72 9.66 23.10
CA ASN A 265 -11.28 9.67 24.51
C ASN A 265 -11.48 8.32 25.21
N VAL A 266 -11.36 7.23 24.46
CA VAL A 266 -11.49 5.88 24.99
C VAL A 266 -10.29 5.54 25.89
N THR A 267 -10.52 4.89 27.02
CA THR A 267 -9.43 4.44 27.91
C THR A 267 -9.35 2.92 27.87
N LEU A 268 -8.17 2.39 27.53
CA LEU A 268 -7.87 0.97 27.60
C LEU A 268 -6.76 0.74 28.62
N VAL A 269 -6.98 -0.19 29.54
CA VAL A 269 -5.97 -0.61 30.51
C VAL A 269 -5.46 -1.99 30.13
N LEU A 270 -4.14 -2.12 30.06
CA LEU A 270 -3.45 -3.41 29.96
C LEU A 270 -3.24 -3.94 31.37
N ASP A 271 -3.88 -5.05 31.70
CA ASP A 271 -3.98 -5.56 33.08
C ASP A 271 -3.74 -7.07 33.21
N LYS A 272 -3.62 -7.78 32.09
CA LYS A 272 -3.51 -9.24 32.08
C LYS A 272 -2.21 -9.71 31.45
N VAL A 273 -1.41 -10.45 32.21
CA VAL A 273 -0.26 -11.19 31.68
C VAL A 273 -0.72 -12.56 31.15
N ILE A 274 -0.29 -12.94 29.96
CA ILE A 274 -0.52 -14.28 29.41
C ILE A 274 0.33 -15.28 30.21
N PRO A 275 -0.29 -16.27 30.88
CA PRO A 275 0.46 -17.26 31.64
C PRO A 275 1.23 -18.20 30.71
N GLY A 276 2.37 -18.70 31.21
CA GLY A 276 3.17 -19.75 30.57
C GLY A 276 2.68 -21.16 30.82
#